data_AF-A0A9E3WSZ0-F1
#
_entry.id   AF-A0A9E3WSZ0-F1
#
_cell.length_a   1.000
_cell.length_b   1.000
_cell.length_c   1.000
_cell.angle_alpha   90.00
_cell.angle_beta   90.00
_cell.angle_gamma   90.00
#
_symmetry.space_group_name_H-M   'P 1'
#
loop_
_entity.id
_entity.type
_entity.pdbx_description
1 polymer ?
#
loop_
_entity_poly.entity_id
_entity_poly.type
_entity_poly.pdbx_seq_one_letter_code
_entity_poly.pdbx_strand_id
1 'polypeptide(L)'
;FLKGNRRHALHSTESSEDVAAARLAIETNGALLAVEFVRHGDRLAHRILLDGVVALESIEGAADEDWPPSPPLQESHRHAAGAQGDVLMLVGKAGKGHWSMTVAADAAHSALVFDVACRLRGAPRFLGSTYQQAASGAALPLQIVGQSAVAEQTSSDLVITPVDEPPLPAQPQSSDATTTRWTYRIAVGRHE
;
A
#
# COMPACT_ATOMS: atom_id res chain seq x y z
N PHE A 1 59.74 1.45 13.68
CA PHE A 1 58.75 0.52 13.10
C PHE A 1 57.70 0.18 14.17
N LEU A 2 56.62 0.95 14.23
CA LEU A 2 55.49 0.72 15.13
C LEU A 2 54.43 -0.09 14.37
N LYS A 3 54.20 -1.35 14.75
CA LYS A 3 53.14 -2.20 14.18
C LYS A 3 51.85 -1.96 14.98
N GLY A 4 50.83 -1.47 14.27
CA GLY A 4 49.55 -1.03 14.82
C GLY A 4 48.64 -2.15 15.32
N ASN A 5 47.91 -1.82 16.38
CA ASN A 5 46.72 -2.50 16.86
C ASN A 5 45.64 -2.55 15.78
N ARG A 6 45.21 -3.74 15.37
CA ARG A 6 43.91 -3.94 14.72
C ARG A 6 42.87 -4.25 15.78
N ARG A 7 42.06 -3.25 16.13
CA ARG A 7 40.76 -3.50 16.78
C ARG A 7 39.78 -3.85 15.68
N HIS A 8 39.28 -5.08 15.68
CA HIS A 8 38.06 -5.44 14.97
C HIS A 8 36.91 -4.69 15.62
N ALA A 9 36.42 -3.64 14.97
CA ALA A 9 35.12 -3.07 15.28
C ALA A 9 34.08 -3.98 14.62
N LEU A 10 33.30 -4.65 15.46
CA LEU A 10 32.04 -5.28 15.08
C LEU A 10 31.17 -4.17 14.47
N HIS A 11 30.82 -4.31 13.20
CA HIS A 11 29.70 -3.58 12.61
C HIS A 11 28.45 -4.13 13.30
N SER A 12 28.05 -3.47 14.39
CA SER A 12 26.68 -3.54 14.87
C SER A 12 25.81 -3.01 13.75
N THR A 13 25.02 -3.88 13.14
CA THR A 13 23.88 -3.51 12.30
C THR A 13 22.94 -2.69 13.16
N GLU A 14 23.09 -1.37 13.09
CA GLU A 14 22.06 -0.44 13.51
C GLU A 14 20.82 -0.77 12.67
N SER A 15 19.77 -1.25 13.34
CA SER A 15 18.43 -1.29 12.79
C SER A 15 18.09 0.14 12.41
N SER A 16 18.23 0.47 11.12
CA SER A 16 17.65 1.67 10.54
C SER A 16 16.16 1.58 10.85
N GLU A 17 15.69 2.38 11.80
CA GLU A 17 14.27 2.70 11.88
C GLU A 17 13.95 3.30 10.51
N ASP A 18 13.32 2.50 9.64
CA ASP A 18 12.83 2.99 8.37
C ASP A 18 11.80 4.08 8.69
N VAL A 19 12.25 5.34 8.64
CA VAL A 19 11.38 6.48 8.92
C VAL A 19 10.28 6.50 7.86
N ALA A 20 9.05 6.29 8.30
CA ALA A 20 7.89 6.37 7.42
C ALA A 20 7.84 7.73 6.72
N ALA A 21 7.78 7.72 5.40
CA ALA A 21 7.60 8.92 4.58
C ALA A 21 6.22 9.56 4.83
N ALA A 22 5.21 8.74 5.12
CA ALA A 22 3.90 9.19 5.56
C ALA A 22 3.24 8.14 6.46
N ARG A 23 2.37 8.59 7.37
CA ARG A 23 1.54 7.74 8.23
C ARG A 23 0.17 8.35 8.46
N LEU A 24 -0.86 7.51 8.43
CA LEU A 24 -2.22 7.84 8.84
C LEU A 24 -2.75 6.74 9.77
N ALA A 25 -3.50 7.13 10.80
CA ALA A 25 -4.03 6.18 11.78
C ALA A 25 -5.44 6.59 12.24
N ILE A 26 -6.19 5.59 12.70
CA ILE A 26 -7.53 5.73 13.25
C ILE A 26 -7.73 4.73 14.39
N GLU A 27 -8.38 5.16 15.46
CA GLU A 27 -8.84 4.26 16.52
C GLU A 27 -10.11 3.51 16.08
N THR A 28 -10.13 2.21 16.30
CA THR A 28 -11.21 1.31 15.88
C THR A 28 -11.37 0.17 16.86
N ASN A 29 -12.57 0.04 17.45
CA ASN A 29 -12.90 -1.03 18.42
C ASN A 29 -11.88 -1.17 19.57
N GLY A 30 -11.24 -0.08 20.01
CA GLY A 30 -10.23 -0.10 21.07
C GLY A 30 -8.81 -0.46 20.63
N ALA A 31 -8.59 -0.64 19.32
CA ALA A 31 -7.28 -0.85 18.71
C ALA A 31 -6.91 0.33 17.79
N LEU A 32 -5.62 0.53 17.54
CA LEU A 32 -5.11 1.52 16.61
C LEU A 32 -4.81 0.88 15.25
N LEU A 33 -5.63 1.17 14.25
CA LEU A 33 -5.38 0.80 12.86
C LEU A 33 -4.59 1.91 12.17
N ALA A 34 -3.47 1.57 11.54
CA ALA A 34 -2.65 2.53 10.82
C ALA A 34 -2.20 2.01 9.46
N VAL A 35 -1.90 2.95 8.56
CA VAL A 35 -1.09 2.71 7.37
C VAL A 35 0.16 3.57 7.42
N GLU A 36 1.29 2.95 7.11
CA GLU A 36 2.57 3.61 6.91
C GLU A 36 3.05 3.43 5.49
N PHE A 37 3.65 4.49 4.96
CA PHE A 37 4.34 4.47 3.68
C PHE A 37 5.83 4.61 3.93
N VAL A 38 6.61 3.61 3.52
CA VAL A 38 8.04 3.52 3.76
C VAL A 38 8.77 3.49 2.43
N ARG A 39 9.88 4.23 2.32
CA ARG A 39 10.70 4.21 1.10
C ARG A 39 11.31 2.82 0.90
N HIS A 40 11.02 2.20 -0.23
CA HIS A 40 11.63 0.96 -0.68
C HIS A 40 12.13 1.15 -2.12
N GLY A 41 13.43 1.41 -2.27
CA GLY A 41 14.02 1.76 -3.57
C GLY A 41 13.39 3.02 -4.16
N ASP A 42 12.89 2.93 -5.39
CA ASP A 42 12.20 4.01 -6.08
C ASP A 42 10.71 4.12 -5.72
N ARG A 43 10.16 3.23 -4.87
CA ARG A 43 8.74 3.21 -4.48
C ARG A 43 8.48 3.41 -2.98
N LEU A 44 7.24 3.71 -2.63
CA LEU A 44 6.72 3.73 -1.26
C LEU A 44 5.95 2.41 -1.04
N ALA A 45 6.53 1.53 -0.23
CA ALA A 45 5.82 0.35 0.26
C ALA A 45 4.81 0.76 1.33
N HIS A 46 3.69 0.05 1.40
CA HIS A 46 2.59 0.28 2.32
C HIS A 46 2.53 -0.84 3.37
N ARG A 47 2.57 -0.46 4.64
CA ARG A 47 2.40 -1.34 5.78
C ARG A 47 1.09 -1.02 6.46
N ILE A 48 0.24 -2.01 6.65
CA ILE A 48 -0.95 -1.89 7.52
C ILE A 48 -0.55 -2.41 8.89
N LEU A 49 -0.79 -1.60 9.92
CA LEU A 49 -0.44 -1.92 11.29
C LEU A 49 -1.70 -1.97 12.17
N LEU A 50 -1.72 -2.92 13.09
CA LEU A 50 -2.69 -3.01 14.17
C LEU A 50 -1.95 -2.92 15.50
N ASP A 51 -2.25 -1.91 16.30
CA ASP A 51 -1.56 -1.62 17.58
C ASP A 51 -0.03 -1.55 17.44
N GLY A 52 0.44 -1.03 16.30
CA GLY A 52 1.87 -0.93 15.98
C GLY A 52 2.51 -2.22 15.48
N VAL A 53 1.78 -3.33 15.43
CA VAL A 53 2.24 -4.59 14.83
C VAL A 53 1.89 -4.60 13.35
N VAL A 54 2.87 -4.85 12.49
CA VAL A 54 2.64 -4.99 11.05
C VAL A 54 1.76 -6.21 10.79
N ALA A 55 0.65 -5.97 10.11
CA ALA A 55 -0.36 -6.96 9.74
C ALA A 55 -0.23 -7.38 8.28
N LEU A 56 -0.02 -6.38 7.41
CA LEU A 56 0.08 -6.55 5.97
C LEU A 56 1.24 -5.68 5.47
N GLU A 57 2.07 -6.22 4.59
CA GLU A 57 3.10 -5.48 3.87
C GLU A 57 2.85 -5.60 2.37
N SER A 58 2.86 -4.49 1.65
CA SER A 58 2.67 -4.53 0.21
C SER A 58 3.85 -5.19 -0.51
N ILE A 59 3.53 -5.84 -1.63
CA ILE A 59 4.50 -6.39 -2.58
C ILE A 59 4.64 -5.40 -3.73
N GLU A 60 5.83 -4.82 -3.85
CA GLU A 60 6.13 -3.70 -4.75
C GLU A 60 6.60 -4.11 -6.16
N GLY A 61 7.00 -5.38 -6.34
CA GLY A 61 7.63 -5.87 -7.57
C GLY A 61 9.01 -5.27 -7.85
N ALA A 62 9.61 -5.64 -8.99
CA ALA A 62 10.88 -5.09 -9.44
C ALA A 62 10.71 -3.71 -10.11
N ALA A 63 11.77 -2.89 -10.10
CA ALA A 63 11.76 -1.51 -10.60
C ALA A 63 11.36 -1.37 -12.09
N ASP A 64 11.66 -2.39 -12.90
CA ASP A 64 11.44 -2.46 -14.34
C ASP A 64 10.10 -3.11 -14.74
N GLU A 65 9.28 -3.54 -13.78
CA GLU A 65 7.95 -4.06 -14.05
C GLU A 65 6.98 -2.94 -14.47
N ASP A 66 6.38 -3.07 -15.66
CA ASP A 66 5.37 -2.13 -16.18
C ASP A 66 4.06 -2.12 -15.36
N TRP A 67 3.71 -3.28 -14.78
CA TRP A 67 2.47 -3.53 -14.05
C TRP A 67 2.78 -4.28 -12.74
N PRO A 68 3.38 -3.59 -11.76
CA PRO A 68 3.80 -4.22 -10.51
C PRO A 68 2.60 -4.71 -9.68
N PRO A 69 2.81 -5.61 -8.71
CA PRO A 69 1.74 -6.18 -7.86
C PRO A 69 1.05 -5.15 -6.94
N SER A 70 1.62 -3.97 -6.76
CA SER A 70 1.05 -2.84 -6.02
C SER A 70 1.33 -1.50 -6.73
N PRO A 71 0.56 -0.43 -6.44
CA PRO A 71 0.78 0.86 -7.08
C PRO A 71 2.21 1.38 -6.83
N PRO A 72 2.98 1.73 -7.86
CA PRO A 72 4.37 2.18 -7.75
C PRO A 72 4.46 3.63 -7.26
N LEU A 73 3.99 3.89 -6.04
CA LEU A 73 3.90 5.22 -5.45
C LEU A 73 5.30 5.77 -5.19
N GLN A 74 5.57 7.00 -5.63
CA GLN A 74 6.89 7.62 -5.55
C GLN A 74 6.88 8.82 -4.60
N GLU A 75 5.78 9.55 -4.57
CA GLU A 75 5.61 10.78 -3.80
C GLU A 75 4.38 10.69 -2.91
N SER A 76 4.42 11.35 -1.76
CA SER A 76 3.32 11.44 -0.80
C SER A 76 3.16 12.87 -0.31
N HIS A 77 1.91 13.33 -0.27
CA HIS A 77 1.51 14.64 0.25
C HIS A 77 0.43 14.45 1.30
N ARG A 78 0.57 15.15 2.43
CA ARG A 78 -0.44 15.17 3.48
C ARG A 78 -1.28 16.43 3.34
N HIS A 79 -2.58 16.26 3.32
CA HIS A 79 -3.54 17.35 3.27
C HIS A 79 -4.42 17.29 4.51
N ALA A 80 -4.44 18.38 5.29
CA ALA A 80 -5.40 18.52 6.37
C ALA A 80 -6.78 18.82 5.78
N ALA A 81 -7.76 17.94 5.97
CA ALA A 81 -9.14 18.15 5.51
C ALA A 81 -10.05 18.73 6.62
N GLY A 82 -9.50 19.63 7.44
CA GLY A 82 -10.25 20.31 8.51
C GLY A 82 -10.96 19.32 9.44
N ALA A 83 -12.28 19.47 9.61
CA ALA A 83 -13.08 18.61 10.48
C ALA A 83 -13.19 17.14 10.01
N GLN A 84 -12.78 16.83 8.77
CA GLN A 84 -12.91 15.49 8.17
C GLN A 84 -11.65 14.63 8.36
N GLY A 85 -10.61 15.15 9.04
CA GLY A 85 -9.37 14.44 9.29
C GLY A 85 -8.31 14.63 8.21
N ASP A 86 -7.14 14.04 8.40
CA ASP A 86 -6.05 14.09 7.42
C ASP A 86 -6.29 13.12 6.26
N VAL A 87 -5.90 13.54 5.07
CA VAL A 87 -5.85 12.70 3.86
C VAL A 87 -4.41 12.63 3.36
N LEU A 88 -3.94 11.42 3.06
CA LEU A 88 -2.72 11.22 2.31
C LEU A 88 -3.05 11.11 0.83
N MET A 89 -2.33 11.85 -0.01
CA MET A 89 -2.38 11.74 -1.46
C MET A 89 -1.01 11.27 -1.95
N LEU A 90 -1.00 10.15 -2.66
CA LEU A 90 0.20 9.53 -3.18
C LEU A 90 0.09 9.42 -4.70
N VAL A 91 1.22 9.59 -5.37
CA VAL A 91 1.31 9.50 -6.83
C VAL A 91 2.57 8.75 -7.25
N GLY A 92 2.52 8.12 -8.42
CA GLY A 92 3.67 7.44 -8.99
C GLY A 92 3.43 6.93 -10.39
N LYS A 93 4.42 6.25 -10.96
CA LYS A 93 4.35 5.69 -12.31
C LYS A 93 5.19 4.43 -12.46
N ALA A 94 4.72 3.53 -13.30
CA ALA A 94 5.51 2.44 -13.89
C ALA A 94 5.01 2.17 -15.30
N GLY A 95 5.92 1.86 -16.21
CA GLY A 95 5.61 1.59 -17.61
C GLY A 95 4.67 2.61 -18.25
N LYS A 96 3.45 2.17 -18.54
CA LYS A 96 2.39 2.95 -19.21
C LYS A 96 1.26 3.39 -18.26
N GLY A 97 1.41 3.22 -16.96
CA GLY A 97 0.44 3.59 -15.93
C GLY A 97 0.91 4.79 -15.10
N HIS A 98 0.04 5.79 -14.96
CA HIS A 98 0.18 6.80 -13.91
C HIS A 98 -0.80 6.47 -12.78
N TRP A 99 -0.26 6.35 -11.57
CA TRP A 99 -0.98 5.89 -10.41
C TRP A 99 -1.20 7.03 -9.44
N SER A 100 -2.36 7.04 -8.82
CA SER A 100 -2.65 7.86 -7.65
C SER A 100 -3.39 7.02 -6.62
N MET A 101 -3.09 7.25 -5.35
CA MET A 101 -3.82 6.70 -4.23
C MET A 101 -4.15 7.82 -3.26
N THR A 102 -5.37 7.84 -2.74
CA THR A 102 -5.65 8.57 -1.51
C THR A 102 -5.95 7.60 -0.38
N VAL A 103 -5.54 7.99 0.84
CA VAL A 103 -5.89 7.29 2.07
C VAL A 103 -6.50 8.29 3.03
N ALA A 104 -7.68 7.99 3.55
CA ALA A 104 -8.38 8.79 4.54
C ALA A 104 -8.81 7.92 5.74
N ALA A 105 -8.86 8.55 6.91
CA ALA A 105 -9.49 7.96 8.09
C ALA A 105 -11.00 8.19 8.02
N ASP A 106 -11.79 7.11 8.07
CA ASP A 106 -13.24 7.16 8.07
C ASP A 106 -13.76 6.85 9.47
N ALA A 107 -13.93 7.91 10.26
CA ALA A 107 -14.38 7.83 11.64
C ALA A 107 -15.76 7.16 11.78
N ALA A 108 -16.66 7.35 10.81
CA ALA A 108 -18.00 6.78 10.85
C ALA A 108 -18.01 5.26 10.74
N HIS A 109 -17.03 4.70 10.03
CA HIS A 109 -16.89 3.25 9.83
C HIS A 109 -15.69 2.65 10.58
N SER A 110 -14.97 3.46 11.36
CA SER A 110 -13.75 3.07 12.08
C SER A 110 -12.75 2.33 11.18
N ALA A 111 -12.49 2.90 10.01
CA ALA A 111 -11.75 2.26 8.93
C ALA A 111 -10.75 3.22 8.26
N LEU A 112 -9.75 2.65 7.59
CA LEU A 112 -8.96 3.36 6.59
C LEU A 112 -9.58 3.12 5.21
N VAL A 113 -9.83 4.21 4.47
CA VAL A 113 -10.38 4.17 3.12
C VAL A 113 -9.28 4.43 2.13
N PHE A 114 -9.12 3.52 1.17
CA PHE A 114 -8.16 3.60 0.09
C PHE A 114 -8.92 3.84 -1.22
N ASP A 115 -8.51 4.86 -1.95
CA ASP A 115 -9.03 5.18 -3.27
C ASP A 115 -7.88 5.20 -4.26
N VAL A 116 -7.85 4.22 -5.15
CA VAL A 116 -6.75 4.02 -6.08
C VAL A 116 -7.26 4.28 -7.48
N ALA A 117 -6.48 5.02 -8.26
CA ALA A 117 -6.73 5.20 -9.68
C ALA A 117 -5.44 4.97 -10.47
N CYS A 118 -5.59 4.33 -11.62
CA CYS A 118 -4.53 4.20 -12.60
C CYS A 118 -5.01 4.74 -13.94
N ARG A 119 -4.29 5.72 -14.47
CA ARG A 119 -4.45 6.21 -15.85
C ARG A 119 -3.55 5.41 -16.77
N LEU A 120 -4.18 4.63 -17.65
CA LEU A 120 -3.57 3.60 -18.46
C LEU A 120 -3.35 4.07 -19.89
N ARG A 121 -2.24 3.66 -20.50
CA ARG A 121 -2.06 3.67 -21.96
C ARG A 121 -1.78 2.26 -22.46
N GLY A 122 -2.83 1.55 -22.86
CA GLY A 122 -2.78 0.14 -23.30
C GLY A 122 -3.33 -0.85 -22.26
N ALA A 123 -3.16 -2.14 -22.54
CA ALA A 123 -3.63 -3.22 -21.68
C ALA A 123 -2.76 -3.37 -20.43
N PRO A 124 -3.29 -3.23 -19.21
CA PRO A 124 -2.59 -3.71 -18.03
C PRO A 124 -2.61 -5.23 -17.99
N ARG A 125 -1.53 -5.83 -17.48
CA ARG A 125 -1.52 -7.26 -17.11
C ARG A 125 -2.09 -7.50 -15.71
N PHE A 126 -2.01 -6.48 -14.87
CA PHE A 126 -2.49 -6.50 -13.50
C PHE A 126 -2.77 -5.06 -13.06
N LEU A 127 -3.83 -4.87 -12.28
CA LEU A 127 -4.09 -3.66 -11.51
C LEU A 127 -4.57 -4.08 -10.14
N GLY A 128 -3.93 -3.57 -9.09
CA GLY A 128 -4.35 -3.87 -7.74
C GLY A 128 -3.31 -3.50 -6.71
N SER A 129 -3.49 -4.04 -5.52
CA SER A 129 -2.52 -4.03 -4.43
C SER A 129 -2.41 -5.44 -3.89
N THR A 130 -1.19 -5.93 -3.78
CA THR A 130 -0.89 -7.26 -3.25
C THR A 130 -0.16 -7.07 -1.94
N TYR A 131 -0.64 -7.73 -0.89
CA TYR A 131 -0.05 -7.68 0.43
C TYR A 131 0.36 -9.07 0.86
N GLN A 132 1.54 -9.18 1.44
CA GLN A 132 1.93 -10.33 2.24
C GLN A 132 1.41 -10.16 3.67
N GLN A 133 0.81 -11.21 4.22
CA GLN A 133 0.43 -11.26 5.62
C GLN A 133 1.68 -11.45 6.48
N ALA A 134 1.80 -10.66 7.54
CA ALA A 134 2.91 -10.82 8.48
C ALA A 134 2.85 -12.22 9.12
N ALA A 135 3.99 -12.90 9.20
CA ALA A 135 4.12 -14.27 9.72
C ALA A 135 3.83 -14.41 11.23
N SER A 136 3.29 -13.38 11.88
CA SER A 136 2.74 -13.47 13.22
C SER A 136 1.65 -14.55 13.19
N GLY A 137 1.90 -15.68 13.86
CA GLY A 137 1.06 -16.89 13.79
C GLY A 137 -0.40 -16.74 14.26
N ALA A 138 -0.87 -15.53 14.52
CA ALA A 138 -2.27 -15.20 14.76
C ALA A 138 -2.82 -14.40 13.58
N ALA A 139 -3.92 -14.89 12.99
CA ALA A 139 -4.70 -14.12 12.03
C ALA A 139 -5.20 -12.84 12.74
N LEU A 140 -4.76 -11.69 12.26
CA LEU A 140 -5.26 -10.42 12.78
C LEU A 140 -6.69 -10.21 12.27
N PRO A 141 -7.59 -9.65 13.09
CA PRO A 141 -8.99 -9.49 12.76
C PRO A 141 -9.17 -8.30 11.79
N LEU A 142 -8.52 -8.30 10.64
CA LEU A 142 -8.72 -7.28 9.62
C LEU A 142 -9.91 -7.66 8.73
N GLN A 143 -10.82 -6.72 8.52
CA GLN A 143 -11.91 -6.81 7.56
C GLN A 143 -11.62 -5.91 6.37
N ILE A 144 -11.63 -6.51 5.18
CA ILE A 144 -11.45 -5.79 3.92
C ILE A 144 -12.79 -5.73 3.21
N VAL A 145 -13.25 -4.51 2.93
CA VAL A 145 -14.52 -4.27 2.25
C VAL A 145 -14.26 -3.49 0.97
N GLY A 146 -14.38 -4.16 -0.17
CA GLY A 146 -14.33 -3.52 -1.48
C GLY A 146 -15.64 -2.79 -1.78
N GLN A 147 -15.56 -1.54 -2.22
CA GLN A 147 -16.71 -0.81 -2.76
C GLN A 147 -16.78 -0.94 -4.29
N SER A 148 -15.64 -0.75 -4.94
CA SER A 148 -15.42 -0.99 -6.38
C SER A 148 -14.17 -1.85 -6.59
N ALA A 149 -13.86 -2.66 -5.58
CA ALA A 149 -12.74 -3.58 -5.55
C ALA A 149 -13.20 -4.98 -5.12
N VAL A 150 -12.45 -6.00 -5.52
CA VAL A 150 -12.54 -7.38 -5.03
C VAL A 150 -11.33 -7.64 -4.15
N ALA A 151 -11.53 -8.33 -3.03
CA ALA A 151 -10.46 -8.76 -2.14
C ALA A 151 -10.42 -10.28 -2.11
N GLU A 152 -9.28 -10.84 -2.52
CA GLU A 152 -9.01 -12.28 -2.51
C GLU A 152 -7.90 -12.56 -1.51
N GLN A 153 -8.19 -13.43 -0.54
CA GLN A 153 -7.26 -13.72 0.55
C GLN A 153 -6.90 -15.21 0.55
N THR A 154 -5.61 -15.48 0.64
CA THR A 154 -5.03 -16.80 0.86
C THR A 154 -4.45 -16.88 2.27
N SER A 155 -3.73 -17.96 2.59
CA SER A 155 -3.03 -18.09 3.88
C SER A 155 -1.80 -17.17 4.03
N SER A 156 -1.27 -16.65 2.92
CA SER A 156 -0.05 -15.84 2.90
C SER A 156 -0.27 -14.45 2.34
N ASP A 157 -1.26 -14.28 1.46
CA ASP A 157 -1.38 -13.08 0.65
C ASP A 157 -2.82 -12.57 0.61
N LEU A 158 -2.95 -11.26 0.49
CA LEU A 158 -4.18 -10.54 0.21
C LEU A 158 -4.01 -9.75 -1.09
N VAL A 159 -4.87 -10.02 -2.06
CA VAL A 159 -4.90 -9.32 -3.35
C VAL A 159 -6.17 -8.47 -3.43
N ILE A 160 -6.01 -7.18 -3.73
CA ILE A 160 -7.13 -6.25 -3.92
C ILE A 160 -7.08 -5.71 -5.34
N THR A 161 -8.11 -6.01 -6.14
CA THR A 161 -8.21 -5.64 -7.56
C THR A 161 -9.48 -4.83 -7.83
N PRO A 162 -9.58 -4.05 -8.93
CA PRO A 162 -10.83 -3.45 -9.36
C PRO A 162 -11.91 -4.51 -9.67
N VAL A 163 -13.19 -4.20 -9.40
CA VAL A 163 -14.32 -5.08 -9.81
C VAL A 163 -14.40 -5.21 -11.32
N ASP A 164 -14.19 -4.10 -12.03
CA ASP A 164 -14.14 -4.08 -13.48
C ASP A 164 -12.69 -4.27 -13.91
N GLU A 165 -12.30 -5.52 -14.19
CA GLU A 165 -11.04 -5.77 -14.90
C GLU A 165 -11.13 -5.03 -16.26
N PRO A 166 -10.22 -4.11 -16.57
CA PRO A 166 -10.29 -3.40 -17.84
C PRO A 166 -10.27 -4.45 -18.95
N PRO A 167 -11.20 -4.38 -19.92
CA PRO A 167 -11.27 -5.38 -20.97
C PRO A 167 -9.90 -5.48 -21.62
N LEU A 168 -9.33 -6.70 -21.67
CA LEU A 168 -8.12 -6.97 -22.45
C LEU A 168 -8.37 -6.39 -23.86
N PRO A 169 -7.66 -5.32 -24.27
CA PRO A 169 -7.94 -4.73 -25.56
C PRO A 169 -7.56 -5.76 -26.62
N ALA A 170 -8.55 -6.14 -27.43
CA ALA A 170 -8.35 -7.10 -28.52
C ALA A 170 -7.27 -6.63 -29.53
N GLN A 171 -6.96 -5.32 -29.59
CA GLN A 171 -5.84 -4.75 -30.34
C GLN A 171 -5.40 -3.37 -29.77
N PRO A 172 -4.13 -2.96 -29.92
CA PRO A 172 -3.62 -1.68 -29.43
C PRO A 172 -3.94 -0.55 -30.41
N GLN A 173 -5.13 0.06 -30.37
CA GLN A 173 -5.49 1.11 -31.35
C GLN A 173 -6.22 2.34 -30.82
N SER A 174 -6.34 2.53 -29.51
CA SER A 174 -6.79 3.83 -28.97
C SER A 174 -5.63 4.59 -28.36
N SER A 175 -5.36 5.80 -28.86
CA SER A 175 -4.46 6.78 -28.24
C SER A 175 -5.01 7.34 -26.93
N ASP A 176 -6.27 7.04 -26.60
CA ASP A 176 -6.97 7.66 -25.48
C ASP A 176 -6.65 6.89 -24.20
N ALA A 177 -6.06 7.62 -23.25
CA ALA A 177 -5.78 7.08 -21.94
C ALA A 177 -7.09 6.89 -21.17
N THR A 178 -7.33 5.67 -20.70
CA THR A 178 -8.45 5.35 -19.81
C THR A 178 -8.01 5.46 -18.35
N THR A 179 -8.96 5.63 -17.43
CA THR A 179 -8.67 5.61 -15.99
C THR A 179 -9.52 4.54 -15.34
N THR A 180 -8.87 3.58 -14.69
CA THR A 180 -9.52 2.60 -13.82
C THR A 180 -9.37 3.08 -12.38
N ARG A 181 -10.47 3.14 -11.64
CA ARG A 181 -10.50 3.58 -10.24
C ARG A 181 -11.24 2.56 -9.38
N TRP A 182 -10.68 2.23 -8.23
CA TRP A 182 -11.28 1.30 -7.28
C TRP A 182 -11.07 1.79 -5.86
N THR A 183 -12.04 1.48 -5.01
CA THR A 183 -12.08 1.91 -3.62
C THR A 183 -12.31 0.71 -2.73
N TYR A 184 -11.54 0.63 -1.65
CA TYR A 184 -11.69 -0.39 -0.61
C TYR A 184 -11.45 0.22 0.77
N ARG A 185 -11.93 -0.48 1.79
CA ARG A 185 -11.73 -0.13 3.20
C ARG A 185 -11.02 -1.27 3.92
N ILE A 186 -10.17 -0.91 4.87
CA ILE A 186 -9.62 -1.83 5.87
C ILE A 186 -10.12 -1.38 7.24
N ALA A 187 -10.73 -2.29 7.98
CA ALA A 187 -11.23 -2.07 9.33
C ALA A 187 -10.78 -3.22 10.25
N VAL A 188 -10.93 -3.04 11.56
CA VAL A 188 -10.75 -4.12 12.54
C VAL A 188 -12.10 -4.77 12.78
N GLY A 189 -12.21 -6.06 12.47
CA GLY A 189 -13.37 -6.88 12.76
C GLY A 189 -13.66 -6.95 14.26
N ARG A 190 -14.93 -7.05 14.60
CA ARG A 190 -15.33 -7.20 16.01
C ARG A 190 -14.93 -8.60 16.49
N HIS A 191 -14.32 -8.67 17.66
CA HIS A 191 -14.33 -9.92 18.43
C HIS A 191 -15.78 -10.15 18.88
N GLU A 192 -16.41 -11.19 18.37
CA GLU A 192 -17.68 -11.72 18.91
C GLU A 192 -17.43 -12.50 20.20
#